data_AF-A0A0N9NM53-F1
#
_entry.id   AF-A0A0N9NM53-F1
#
_cell.length_a   1.000
_cell.length_b   1.000
_cell.length_c   1.000
_cell.angle_alpha   90.00
_cell.angle_beta   90.00
_cell.angle_gamma   90.00
#
_symmetry.space_group_name_H-M   'P 1'
#
loop_
_entity.id
_entity.type
_entity.pdbx_description
1 polymer ?
#
loop_
_entity_poly.entity_id
_entity_poly.type
_entity_poly.pdbx_seq_one_letter_code
_entity_poly.pdbx_strand_id
1 'polypeptide(L)'
;MNIISYWQNPVIAHETKDRDFYVIYGLYNHLNQQDKPSKCLGLHWADYPKSRNVLAPMVVPAEVRDSILYGLLKDATDGRNGVDLNKIIEAIEYFKE
;
A
#
# COMPACT_ATOMS: atom_id res chain seq x y z
N MET A 1 10.76 -24.36 -5.74
CA MET A 1 9.94 -23.13 -5.74
C MET A 1 10.71 -22.09 -4.95
N ASN A 2 10.99 -20.92 -5.53
CA ASN A 2 11.77 -19.90 -4.83
C ASN A 2 10.90 -19.25 -3.76
N ILE A 3 11.37 -19.20 -2.51
CA ILE A 3 10.73 -18.48 -1.42
C ILE A 3 10.95 -16.99 -1.70
N ILE A 4 9.89 -16.29 -2.11
CA ILE A 4 9.89 -14.84 -2.33
C ILE A 4 8.59 -14.26 -1.77
N SER A 5 8.69 -13.13 -1.11
CA SER A 5 7.52 -12.32 -0.78
C SER A 5 7.30 -11.30 -1.87
N TYR A 6 6.05 -11.09 -2.30
CA TYR A 6 5.78 -10.21 -3.42
C TYR A 6 4.39 -9.61 -3.41
N TRP A 7 4.30 -8.40 -3.97
CA TRP A 7 3.06 -7.73 -4.28
C TRP A 7 2.58 -8.09 -5.69
N GLN A 8 1.28 -8.24 -5.84
CA GLN A 8 0.60 -8.45 -7.12
C GLN A 8 -0.30 -7.27 -7.39
N ASN A 9 -0.09 -6.63 -8.55
CA ASN A 9 -0.86 -5.48 -9.04
C ASN A 9 -1.06 -4.37 -7.98
N PRO A 10 0.02 -3.86 -7.36
CA PRO A 10 -0.12 -2.78 -6.40
C PRO A 10 -0.63 -1.50 -7.07
N VAL A 11 -1.56 -0.82 -6.42
CA VAL A 11 -2.11 0.48 -6.82
C VAL A 11 -1.66 1.53 -5.81
N ILE A 12 -1.32 2.73 -6.31
CA ILE A 12 -0.88 3.85 -5.47
C ILE A 12 -2.11 4.60 -4.94
N ALA A 13 -2.32 4.55 -3.63
CA ALA A 13 -3.31 5.35 -2.93
C ALA A 13 -2.83 6.81 -2.73
N HIS A 14 -1.54 6.99 -2.42
CA HIS A 14 -0.95 8.31 -2.21
C HIS A 14 0.55 8.32 -2.52
N GLU A 15 1.05 9.48 -2.96
CA GLU A 15 2.45 9.77 -3.20
C GLU A 15 2.77 11.17 -2.66
N THR A 16 3.81 11.29 -1.83
CA THR A 16 4.29 12.59 -1.38
C THR A 16 5.29 13.16 -2.40
N LYS A 17 5.06 14.37 -2.88
CA LYS A 17 5.93 15.01 -3.89
C LYS A 17 7.37 15.26 -3.44
N ASP A 18 7.61 15.38 -2.13
CA ASP A 18 8.91 15.86 -1.62
C ASP A 18 9.81 14.74 -1.08
N ARG A 19 9.25 13.55 -0.85
CA ARG A 19 9.96 12.43 -0.20
C ARG A 19 9.88 11.13 -0.99
N ASP A 20 9.28 11.17 -2.18
CA ASP A 20 9.02 10.00 -3.01
C ASP A 20 8.47 8.82 -2.19
N PHE A 21 7.60 9.13 -1.22
CA PHE A 21 6.98 8.15 -0.35
C PHE A 21 5.63 7.76 -0.93
N TYR A 22 5.41 6.45 -1.04
CA TYR A 22 4.25 5.84 -1.64
C TYR A 22 3.47 5.03 -0.62
N VAL A 23 2.16 5.25 -0.60
CA VAL A 23 1.18 4.38 0.03
C VAL A 23 0.52 3.57 -1.08
N ILE A 24 0.68 2.26 -1.02
CA ILE A 24 0.14 1.33 -2.01
C ILE A 24 -0.84 0.35 -1.36
N TYR A 25 -1.75 -0.20 -2.15
CA TYR A 25 -2.59 -1.33 -1.75
C TYR A 25 -2.64 -2.38 -2.86
N GLY A 26 -2.92 -3.62 -2.49
CA GLY A 26 -3.00 -4.72 -3.44
C GLY A 26 -2.91 -6.07 -2.75
N LEU A 27 -2.65 -7.11 -3.54
CA LEU A 27 -2.48 -8.47 -3.04
C LEU A 27 -1.02 -8.72 -2.67
N TYR A 28 -0.78 -9.30 -1.50
CA TYR A 28 0.55 -9.69 -1.03
C TYR A 28 0.59 -11.18 -0.70
N ASN A 29 1.61 -11.89 -1.21
CA ASN A 29 1.90 -13.25 -0.82
C ASN A 29 3.22 -13.27 -0.04
N HIS A 30 3.14 -13.61 1.25
CA HIS A 30 4.31 -13.74 2.09
C HIS A 30 5.01 -15.07 1.81
N LEU A 31 6.27 -15.02 1.38
CA LEU A 31 7.15 -16.18 1.20
C LEU A 31 6.62 -17.29 0.27
N ASN A 32 5.65 -17.00 -0.59
CA ASN A 32 4.89 -17.99 -1.36
C ASN A 32 4.22 -19.07 -0.47
N GLN A 33 3.90 -18.73 0.78
CA GLN A 33 3.34 -19.67 1.76
C GLN A 33 1.81 -19.66 1.81
N GLN A 34 1.16 -18.66 1.21
CA GLN A 34 -0.29 -18.56 1.20
C GLN A 34 -0.86 -19.09 -0.12
N ASP A 35 -1.82 -20.03 -0.02
CA ASP A 35 -2.59 -20.53 -1.17
C ASP A 35 -3.40 -19.42 -1.86
N LYS A 36 -3.80 -18.40 -1.10
CA LYS A 36 -4.44 -17.17 -1.59
C LYS A 36 -3.69 -15.96 -1.04
N PRO A 37 -3.25 -15.02 -1.89
CA PRO A 37 -2.63 -13.79 -1.42
C PRO A 37 -3.63 -12.92 -0.65
N SER A 38 -3.12 -12.18 0.34
CA SER A 38 -3.93 -11.34 1.23
C SER A 38 -4.02 -9.92 0.71
N LYS A 39 -5.17 -9.25 0.88
CA LYS A 39 -5.29 -7.81 0.66
C LYS A 39 -4.44 -7.08 1.71
N CYS A 40 -3.48 -6.28 1.28
CA CYS A 40 -2.55 -5.58 2.15
C CYS A 40 -2.37 -4.11 1.75
N LEU A 41 -2.00 -3.29 2.74
CA LEU A 41 -1.50 -1.93 2.52
C LEU A 41 0.02 -1.96 2.66
N GLY A 42 0.72 -1.26 1.79
CA GLY A 42 2.17 -1.22 1.75
C GLY A 42 2.71 0.20 1.72
N LEU A 43 3.91 0.38 2.28
CA LEU A 43 4.61 1.66 2.33
C LEU A 43 6.00 1.50 1.74
N HIS A 44 6.42 2.42 0.88
CA HIS A 44 7.76 2.40 0.31
C HIS A 44 8.23 3.77 -0.16
N TRP A 45 9.53 3.85 -0.47
CA TRP A 45 10.16 5.00 -1.12
C TRP A 45 10.49 4.68 -2.59
N ALA A 46 10.71 5.68 -3.44
CA ALA A 46 11.07 5.43 -4.86
C ALA A 46 12.31 4.56 -5.02
N ASP A 47 13.28 4.71 -4.11
CA ASP A 47 14.54 3.96 -4.08
C ASP A 47 14.46 2.62 -3.33
N TYR A 48 13.25 2.19 -2.95
CA TYR A 48 13.08 0.97 -2.17
C TYR A 48 13.69 -0.25 -2.89
N PRO A 49 14.54 -1.04 -2.20
CA PRO A 49 15.28 -2.11 -2.85
C PRO A 49 14.34 -3.18 -3.41
N LYS A 50 14.60 -3.59 -4.65
CA LYS A 50 13.92 -4.73 -5.28
C LYS A 50 14.65 -6.02 -4.93
N SER A 51 13.96 -6.97 -4.30
CA SER A 51 14.52 -8.31 -4.09
C SER A 51 14.25 -9.14 -5.34
N ARG A 52 15.30 -9.58 -6.05
CA ARG A 52 15.18 -10.36 -7.30
C ARG A 52 14.27 -9.69 -8.34
N ASN A 53 14.40 -8.38 -8.52
CA ASN A 53 13.55 -7.53 -9.38
C ASN A 53 12.08 -7.39 -8.95
N VAL A 54 11.72 -7.87 -7.76
CA VAL A 54 10.37 -7.78 -7.21
C VAL A 54 10.32 -6.71 -6.12
N LEU A 55 9.32 -5.82 -6.23
CA LEU A 55 9.01 -4.82 -5.20
C LEU A 55 8.46 -5.58 -3.99
N ALA A 56 9.20 -5.57 -2.87
CA ALA A 56 8.81 -6.23 -1.62
C ALA A 56 8.69 -5.26 -0.43
N PRO A 57 7.90 -4.18 -0.55
CA PRO A 57 7.78 -3.15 0.47
C PRO A 57 7.09 -3.66 1.71
N MET A 58 7.28 -2.88 2.78
CA MET A 58 6.71 -3.14 4.09
C MET A 58 5.20 -3.35 3.97
N VAL A 59 4.70 -4.43 4.57
CA VAL A 59 3.27 -4.66 4.75
C VAL A 59 2.82 -4.05 6.07
N VAL A 60 1.76 -3.27 6.02
CA VAL A 60 1.17 -2.61 7.19
C VAL A 60 0.16 -3.56 7.85
N PRO A 61 0.24 -3.78 9.18
CA PRO A 61 -0.79 -4.51 9.93
C PRO A 61 -2.18 -3.88 9.79
N ALA A 62 -3.25 -4.68 9.84
CA ALA A 62 -4.62 -4.21 9.60
C ALA A 62 -5.05 -3.02 10.50
N GLU A 63 -4.71 -3.07 11.79
CA GLU A 63 -5.01 -2.01 12.75
C GLU A 63 -4.36 -0.66 12.38
N VAL A 64 -3.13 -0.72 11.88
CA VAL A 64 -2.36 0.46 11.47
C VAL A 64 -2.81 0.95 10.09
N ARG A 65 -3.18 0.04 9.18
CA ARG A 65 -3.72 0.35 7.86
C ARG A 65 -4.92 1.28 7.98
N ASP A 66 -5.90 0.92 8.80
CA ASP A 66 -7.15 1.68 8.91
C ASP A 66 -6.89 3.08 9.46
N SER A 67 -5.97 3.19 10.42
CA SER A 67 -5.51 4.48 10.96
C SER A 67 -4.85 5.36 9.90
N ILE A 68 -3.98 4.79 9.06
CA ILE A 68 -3.31 5.51 7.96
C ILE A 68 -4.34 6.00 6.94
N LEU A 69 -5.24 5.12 6.49
CA LEU A 69 -6.26 5.48 5.50
C LEU A 69 -7.21 6.55 6.01
N TYR A 70 -7.59 6.50 7.30
CA TYR A 70 -8.41 7.54 7.91
C TYR A 70 -7.67 8.89 8.01
N GLY A 71 -6.38 8.87 8.37
CA GLY A 71 -5.54 10.07 8.36
C GLY A 71 -5.45 10.71 6.98
N LEU A 72 -5.21 9.89 5.94
CA LEU A 72 -5.19 10.35 4.55
C LEU A 72 -6.55 10.88 4.09
N LEU A 73 -7.64 10.24 4.49
CA LEU A 73 -9.00 10.71 4.19
C LEU A 73 -9.26 12.09 4.83
N LYS A 74 -8.81 12.28 6.08
CA LYS A 74 -8.92 13.58 6.75
C LYS A 74 -8.10 14.65 6.04
N ASP A 75 -6.87 14.33 5.64
CA ASP A 75 -6.04 15.28 4.88
C ASP A 75 -6.65 15.61 3.51
N ALA A 76 -7.20 14.63 2.80
CA ALA A 76 -7.87 14.82 1.52
C ALA A 76 -9.11 15.73 1.65
N THR A 77 -9.92 15.51 2.68
CA THR A 77 -11.12 16.33 2.96
C THR A 77 -10.79 17.75 3.41
N ASP A 78 -9.66 17.93 4.09
CA ASP A 78 -9.15 19.25 4.50
C ASP A 78 -8.36 19.97 3.40
N GLY A 79 -8.13 19.33 2.25
CA GLY A 79 -7.31 19.88 1.16
C GLY A 79 -5.82 20.01 1.52
N ARG A 80 -5.32 19.18 2.45
CA ARG A 80 -3.93 19.16 2.92
C ARG A 80 -3.11 18.09 2.21
N ASN A 81 -1.79 18.28 2.17
CA ASN A 81 -0.81 17.29 1.72
C ASN A 81 -1.01 16.76 0.29
N GLY A 82 -1.83 17.43 -0.54
CA GLY A 82 -2.09 17.03 -1.93
C GLY A 82 -2.72 15.64 -2.06
N VAL A 83 -3.42 15.16 -1.03
CA VAL A 83 -4.05 13.84 -1.04
C VAL A 83 -5.29 13.85 -1.94
N ASP A 84 -5.36 12.89 -2.85
CA ASP A 84 -6.51 12.72 -3.75
C ASP A 84 -7.63 11.94 -3.04
N LEU A 85 -8.75 12.61 -2.80
CA LEU A 85 -9.90 12.04 -2.10
C LEU A 85 -10.42 10.75 -2.76
N ASN A 86 -10.50 10.71 -4.09
CA ASN A 86 -11.08 9.57 -4.79
C ASN A 86 -10.20 8.33 -4.65
N LYS A 87 -8.87 8.50 -4.76
CA LYS A 87 -7.92 7.40 -4.57
C LYS A 87 -7.97 6.81 -3.16
N ILE A 88 -8.17 7.66 -2.14
CA ILE A 88 -8.31 7.17 -0.76
C ILE A 88 -9.62 6.43 -0.55
N ILE A 89 -10.73 6.92 -1.12
CA ILE A 89 -12.02 6.21 -1.08
C ILE A 89 -11.89 4.84 -1.75
N GLU A 90 -11.29 4.77 -2.94
CA GLU A 90 -11.03 3.51 -3.65
C GLU A 90 -10.20 2.52 -2.80
N ALA A 91 -9.14 3.00 -2.15
CA ALA A 91 -8.32 2.19 -1.25
C ALA A 91 -9.12 1.69 -0.03
N ILE A 92 -9.98 2.52 0.55
CA ILE A 92 -10.84 2.13 1.69
C ILE A 92 -11.85 1.05 1.24
N GLU A 93 -12.54 1.25 0.12
CA GLU A 93 -13.50 0.29 -0.42
C GLU A 93 -12.83 -1.06 -0.74
N TYR A 94 -11.59 -1.05 -1.25
CA TYR A 94 -10.83 -2.27 -1.53
C TYR A 94 -10.73 -3.21 -0.32
N PHE A 95 -10.66 -2.69 0.90
CA PHE A 95 -10.53 -3.50 2.13
C PHE A 95 -11.86 -3.87 2.80
N LYS A 96 -13.02 -3.43 2.29
CA LYS A 96 -14.33 -3.75 2.86
C LYS A 96 -14.88 -5.13 2.47
N GLU A 97 -14.35 -5.74 1.41
CA GLU A 97 -14.70 -7.10 0.96
C GLU A 97 -13.66 -8.14 1.41
#